data_AF-A0A2T1DVY9-F1
#
_entry.id   AF-A0A2T1DVY9-F1
#
_cell.length_a   1.000
_cell.length_b   1.000
_cell.length_c   1.000
_cell.angle_alpha   90.00
_cell.angle_beta   90.00
_cell.angle_gamma   90.00
#
_symmetry.space_group_name_H-M   'P 1'
#
loop_
_entity.id
_entity.type
_entity.pdbx_description
1 polymer ?
#
loop_
_entity_poly.entity_id
_entity_poly.type
_entity_poly.pdbx_seq_one_letter_code
_entity_poly.pdbx_strand_id
1 'polypeptide(L)' 'MTQDLNQLTNAELKRYLSEHRNNDDAFHDALQVLMSRRDPNAPRYPYPYDMVDPEREVEAIFRARIRQIEQDQSAD' A
#
# COMPACT_ATOMS: atom_id res chain seq x y z
N MET A 1 10.91 10.20 23.97
CA MET A 1 11.65 10.46 22.72
C MET A 1 10.69 10.20 21.58
N THR A 2 10.48 11.18 20.70
CA THR A 2 9.64 11.01 19.52
C THR A 2 10.44 10.19 18.50
N GLN A 3 9.95 9.02 18.13
CA GLN A 3 10.57 8.17 17.12
C GLN A 3 10.47 8.88 15.76
N ASP A 4 11.59 9.05 15.04
CA ASP A 4 11.55 9.67 13.71
C ASP A 4 10.98 8.68 12.69
N LEU A 5 9.70 8.85 12.38
CA LEU A 5 8.94 7.97 11.48
C LEU A 5 9.51 7.95 10.06
N ASN A 6 10.22 9.01 9.64
CA ASN A 6 10.79 9.09 8.30
C ASN A 6 11.96 8.12 8.10
N GLN A 7 12.58 7.64 9.17
CA GLN A 7 13.71 6.70 9.12
C GLN A 7 13.28 5.24 9.15
N LEU A 8 12.02 4.95 9.51
CA LEU A 8 11.51 3.59 9.57
C LEU A 8 11.33 3.01 8.17
N THR A 9 11.59 1.73 7.98
CA THR A 9 11.22 1.00 6.77
C THR A 9 9.70 0.89 6.62
N ASN A 10 9.22 0.54 5.42
CA ASN A 10 7.78 0.32 5.23
C ASN A 10 7.23 -0.84 6.08
N ALA A 11 8.05 -1.85 6.38
CA ALA A 11 7.66 -2.94 7.28
C ALA A 11 7.49 -2.46 8.72
N GLU A 12 8.44 -1.65 9.20
CA GLU A 12 8.39 -1.05 10.54
C GLU A 12 7.23 -0.05 10.68
N LEU A 13 6.95 0.77 9.66
CA LEU A 13 5.77 1.65 9.66
C LEU A 13 4.46 0.87 9.74
N LYS A 14 4.31 -0.23 9.00
CA LYS A 14 3.10 -1.08 9.09
C LYS A 14 2.93 -1.72 10.46
N ARG A 15 4.04 -2.12 11.09
CA ARG A 15 4.05 -2.63 12.46
C ARG A 15 3.65 -1.53 13.44
N TYR A 16 4.25 -0.35 13.34
CA TYR A 16 3.92 0.83 14.14
C TYR A 16 2.44 1.19 14.05
N LEU A 17 1.88 1.27 12.83
CA LEU A 17 0.44 1.48 12.61
C LEU A 17 -0.43 0.42 13.30
N SER A 18 0.03 -0.84 13.35
CA SER A 18 -0.70 -1.92 14.01
C SER A 18 -0.63 -1.83 15.54
N GLU A 19 0.49 -1.38 16.09
CA GLU A 19 0.68 -1.17 17.53
C GLU A 19 -0.06 0.08 18.05
N HIS A 20 -0.24 1.09 17.18
CA HIS A 20 -0.85 2.38 17.51
C HIS A 20 -2.25 2.60 16.90
N ARG A 21 -3.01 1.53 16.60
CA ARG A 21 -4.32 1.62 15.93
C ARG A 21 -5.35 2.56 16.56
N ASN A 22 -5.29 2.75 17.88
CA ASN A 22 -6.24 3.57 18.65
C ASN A 22 -5.63 4.88 19.15
N ASN A 23 -4.44 5.25 18.67
CA ASN A 23 -3.84 6.54 18.92
C ASN A 23 -3.90 7.34 17.63
N ASP A 24 -4.92 8.19 17.50
CA ASP A 24 -5.24 8.90 16.26
C ASP A 24 -4.04 9.69 15.73
N ASP A 25 -3.33 10.43 16.59
CA ASP A 25 -2.18 11.24 16.21
C ASP A 25 -1.03 10.36 15.69
N ALA A 26 -0.62 9.36 16.48
CA ALA A 26 0.48 8.47 16.10
C ALA A 26 0.15 7.65 14.84
N PHE A 27 -1.10 7.21 14.70
CA PHE A 27 -1.57 6.50 13.53
C PHE A 27 -1.57 7.39 12.30
N HIS A 28 -2.08 8.61 12.41
CA HIS A 28 -2.14 9.58 11.32
C HIS A 28 -0.75 9.92 10.81
N ASP A 29 0.18 10.26 11.70
CA ASP A 29 1.55 10.64 11.34
C ASP A 29 2.28 9.51 10.60
N ALA A 30 2.18 8.28 11.11
CA ALA A 30 2.81 7.12 10.48
C ALA A 30 2.17 6.77 9.13
N LEU A 31 0.85 6.95 9.00
CA LEU A 31 0.14 6.71 7.75
C LEU A 31 0.55 7.75 6.69
N GLN A 32 0.70 9.02 7.07
CA GLN A 32 1.15 10.07 6.17
C GLN A 32 2.54 9.78 5.59
N VAL A 33 3.48 9.33 6.41
CA VAL A 33 4.83 8.92 5.95
C VAL A 33 4.74 7.73 5.00
N LEU A 34 3.90 6.74 5.31
CA LEU A 34 3.74 5.57 4.43
C LEU A 34 3.15 5.96 3.06
N MET A 35 2.17 6.87 3.05
CA MET A 35 1.53 7.32 1.81
C MET A 35 2.44 8.23 0.97
N SER A 36 3.27 9.06 1.59
CA SER A 36 4.20 9.95 0.87
C SER A 36 5.30 9.20 0.10
N ARG A 37 5.64 7.99 0.54
CA ARG A 37 6.61 7.10 -0.12
C ARG A 37 6.05 6.34 -1.31
N ARG A 38 4.75 6.45 -1.57
CA ARG A 38 4.13 5.79 -2.72
C ARG A 38 4.80 6.28 -4.01
N ASP A 39 5.19 5.35 -4.86
CA ASP A 39 5.75 5.66 -6.18
C ASP A 39 4.78 6.57 -6.96
N PRO A 40 5.20 7.75 -7.42
CA PRO A 40 4.37 8.66 -8.20
C PRO A 40 3.88 8.05 -9.51
N ASN A 41 4.60 7.06 -10.05
CA ASN A 41 4.24 6.33 -11.27
C ASN A 41 3.41 5.06 -10.99
N ALA A 42 3.06 4.79 -9.73
CA ALA A 42 2.24 3.64 -9.38
C ALA A 42 0.89 3.71 -10.12
N PRO A 43 0.41 2.59 -10.69
CA PRO A 43 -0.88 2.53 -11.36
C PRO A 43 -1.99 3.12 -10.48
N ARG A 44 -2.78 4.02 -11.07
CA ARG A 44 -4.01 4.52 -10.44
C ARG A 44 -5.17 3.71 -10.98
N TYR A 45 -5.82 2.98 -10.09
CA TYR A 45 -7.05 2.26 -10.40
C TYR A 45 -8.23 3.18 -10.09
N PRO A 46 -9.25 3.23 -10.96
CA PRO A 46 -10.49 3.94 -10.65
C PRO A 46 -11.16 3.30 -9.43
N TYR A 47 -12.04 4.06 -8.78
CA TYR A 47 -12.82 3.50 -7.69
C TYR A 47 -13.73 2.39 -8.24
N PRO A 48 -13.77 1.19 -7.64
CA PRO A 48 -14.46 0.05 -8.25
C PRO A 48 -15.92 0.29 -8.60
N TYR A 49 -16.65 1.08 -7.81
CA TYR A 49 -18.06 1.37 -8.08
C TYR A 49 -18.29 2.39 -9.22
N ASP A 50 -17.23 3.05 -9.68
CA ASP A 50 -17.26 3.93 -10.86
C ASP A 50 -16.86 3.20 -12.15
N MET A 51 -16.49 1.91 -12.07
CA MET A 51 -16.15 1.07 -13.23
C MET A 51 -17.40 0.60 -13.99
N VAL A 52 -17.23 0.26 -15.27
CA VAL A 52 -18.35 -0.21 -16.11
C VAL A 52 -18.72 -1.65 -15.75
N ASP A 53 -17.73 -2.49 -15.45
CA ASP A 53 -17.90 -3.87 -14.97
C ASP A 53 -16.96 -4.13 -13.79
N PRO A 54 -17.35 -3.69 -12.57
CA PRO A 54 -16.47 -3.68 -11.40
C PRO A 54 -15.85 -5.04 -11.09
N GLU A 55 -16.65 -6.12 -11.13
CA GLU A 55 -16.17 -7.45 -10.76
C GLU A 55 -15.09 -7.93 -11.73
N ARG A 56 -15.34 -7.81 -13.03
CA ARG A 56 -14.43 -8.27 -14.07
C ARG A 56 -13.16 -7.42 -14.14
N GLU A 57 -13.29 -6.10 -14.06
CA GLU A 57 -12.16 -5.18 -14.13
C GLU A 57 -11.22 -5.36 -12.93
N VAL A 58 -11.78 -5.47 -11.72
CA VAL A 58 -11.01 -5.71 -10.49
C VAL A 58 -10.33 -7.08 -10.54
N GLU A 59 -11.03 -8.14 -10.96
CA GLU A 59 -10.44 -9.47 -11.12
C GLU A 59 -9.24 -9.44 -12.08
N ALA A 60 -9.37 -8.76 -13.22
CA ALA A 60 -8.29 -8.64 -14.20
C ALA A 60 -7.04 -7.95 -13.62
N ILE A 61 -7.24 -6.88 -12.83
CA ILE A 61 -6.15 -6.17 -12.14
C ILE A 61 -5.40 -7.10 -11.19
N PHE A 62 -6.13 -7.84 -10.35
CA PHE A 62 -5.50 -8.77 -9.40
C PHE A 62 -4.77 -9.91 -10.10
N ARG A 63 -5.37 -10.51 -11.15
CA ARG A 63 -4.73 -11.58 -11.92
C ARG A 63 -3.45 -11.11 -12.61
N ALA A 64 -3.46 -9.91 -13.19
CA ALA A 64 -2.26 -9.33 -13.80
C ALA A 64 -1.13 -9.15 -12.77
N ARG A 65 -1.45 -8.67 -11.58
CA ARG A 65 -0.47 -8.48 -10.51
C ARG A 65 0.11 -9.80 -10.00
N ILE A 66 -0.72 -10.83 -9.83
CA ILE A 66 -0.26 -12.17 -9.41
C ILE A 66 0.73 -12.73 -10.42
N ARG A 67 0.39 -12.69 -11.73
CA ARG A 67 1.29 -13.16 -12.79
C ARG A 67 2.63 -12.44 -12.80
N GLN A 68 2.63 -11.12 -12.58
CA GLN A 68 3.86 -10.33 -12.50
C GLN A 68 4.74 -10.80 -11.33
N ILE A 69 4.16 -11.02 -10.15
CA ILE A 69 4.89 -11.51 -8.98
C ILE A 69 5.48 -12.91 -9.25
N GLU A 70 4.72 -13.81 -9.88
CA GLU A 70 5.21 -15.15 -10.26
C GLU A 70 6.39 -15.08 -11.24
N GLN A 71 6.34 -14.16 -12.21
CA GLN A 71 7.42 -13.93 -13.17
C GLN A 71 8.67 -13.37 -12.50
N ASP A 72 8.52 -12.39 -11.62
CA ASP A 72 9.62 -11.77 -10.88
C ASP A 72 10.33 -12.79 -9.96
N GLN A 73 9.58 -13.77 -9.41
CA GLN A 73 10.14 -14.87 -8.59
C GLN A 73 10.86 -15.96 -9.39
N SER A 74 10.58 -16.07 -10.70
CA SER A 74 11.18 -17.09 -11.58
C SER A 74 12.47 -16.60 -12.25
N ALA A 75 12.85 -15.34 -12.04
CA ALA A 75 14.00 -14.68 -12.64
C ALA A 75 15.20 -14.51 -11.68
N ASP A 76 15.07 -14.99 -10.44
CA ASP A 76 16.13 -15.13 -9.41
C ASP A 76 16.54 -16.60 -9.28
#